data_AF-A0A1B1I4J9-F1
#
_entry.id   AF-A0A1B1I4J9-F1
#
_cell.length_a   1.000
_cell.length_b   1.000
_cell.length_c   1.000
_cell.angle_alpha   90.00
_cell.angle_beta   90.00
_cell.angle_gamma   90.00
#
_symmetry.space_group_name_H-M   'P 1'
#
loop_
_entity.id
_entity.type
_entity.pdbx_description
1 polymer ?
#
loop_
_entity_poly.entity_id
_entity_poly.type
_entity_poly.pdbx_seq_one_letter_code
_entity_poly.pdbx_strand_id
1 'polypeptide(L)'
;MEEQTNSFLTYNIKDEKDLVKFKQEKEEEKNVDDSIKVPADAEKTDADVYHQEISDSLTVAEESLEDNAAKELRSIADDLHTSMKNVEEAEQTCGADQETWDGYAPRHENIIRSIEKAGDAKSEGKSDEECSKAIHEAQESMREGTAYMQERCELILQREKEYQEQIEGLRRRIEELERERELKAQSPEELARCLAVSTEFLAAIDAMRKEAKSQPRIVASEMFAASREVVKDAYYSVKLAPTKIKSYLTNKAHKAIDGVLHSVAGVFDKGIAALEQRRAGILEKSHEIQSATEFYRDAMKQAAEDGKEQGTMEMERHVAKRMAQVGFGAYAIEKTLFAESPHRKEMEKGEARNIAKDSVREREEQHEEKSR
;
A
#
# COMPACT_ATOMS: atom_id res chain seq x y z
N MET A 1 1.34 41.79 14.33
CA MET A 1 1.27 41.25 12.97
C MET A 1 2.70 40.91 12.60
N GLU A 2 3.12 39.70 12.96
CA GLU A 2 4.44 39.16 12.60
C GLU A 2 4.24 38.25 11.40
N GLU A 3 4.95 38.57 10.32
CA GLU A 3 5.04 37.76 9.11
C GLU A 3 5.83 36.48 9.43
N GLN A 4 5.17 35.33 9.37
CA GLN A 4 5.85 34.04 9.27
C GLN A 4 6.25 33.83 7.82
N THR A 5 7.52 34.03 7.53
CA THR A 5 8.17 33.60 6.29
C THR A 5 8.36 32.08 6.33
N ASN A 6 7.45 31.34 5.69
CA ASN A 6 7.64 29.93 5.39
C ASN A 6 8.78 29.78 4.38
N SER A 7 9.98 29.46 4.88
CA SER A 7 11.14 29.07 4.07
C SER A 7 10.88 27.69 3.45
N PHE A 8 10.52 27.65 2.17
CA PHE A 8 10.57 26.42 1.37
C PHE A 8 12.03 25.99 1.21
N LEU A 9 12.46 24.98 1.99
CA LEU A 9 13.74 24.31 1.79
C LEU A 9 13.66 23.42 0.55
N THR A 10 14.17 23.92 -0.58
CA THR A 10 14.44 23.12 -1.78
C THR A 10 15.73 22.32 -1.57
N TYR A 11 15.60 21.02 -1.34
CA TYR A 11 16.75 20.10 -1.30
C TYR A 11 17.11 19.66 -2.72
N ASN A 12 18.36 19.85 -3.11
CA ASN A 12 18.88 19.51 -4.44
C ASN A 12 19.97 18.46 -4.24
N ILE A 13 19.56 17.20 -4.03
CA ILE A 13 20.45 16.07 -3.72
C ILE A 13 21.08 15.59 -5.04
N LYS A 14 22.38 15.77 -5.19
CA LYS A 14 23.11 15.43 -6.43
C LYS A 14 24.15 14.33 -6.20
N ASP A 15 24.59 14.12 -4.96
CA ASP A 15 25.55 13.08 -4.61
C ASP A 15 25.30 12.40 -3.25
N GLU A 16 26.12 11.39 -2.94
CA GLU A 16 26.03 10.59 -1.70
C GLU A 16 26.27 11.43 -0.43
N LYS A 17 27.00 12.54 -0.53
CA LYS A 17 27.21 13.44 0.61
C LYS A 17 25.97 14.28 0.87
N ASP A 18 25.23 14.68 -0.16
CA ASP A 18 23.95 15.35 -0.03
C ASP A 18 22.90 14.42 0.64
N LEU A 19 22.98 13.12 0.37
CA LEU A 19 22.16 12.08 1.04
C LEU A 19 22.46 11.96 2.53
N VAL A 20 23.73 11.98 2.92
CA VAL A 20 24.12 11.96 4.35
C VAL A 20 23.66 13.23 5.06
N LYS A 21 23.78 14.39 4.40
CA LYS A 21 23.34 15.68 4.95
C LYS A 21 21.82 15.75 5.09
N PHE A 22 21.07 15.23 4.11
CA PHE A 22 19.61 15.12 4.18
C PHE A 22 19.17 14.21 5.34
N LYS A 23 19.86 13.08 5.56
CA LYS A 23 19.58 12.18 6.70
C LYS A 23 19.79 12.88 8.04
N GLN A 24 20.88 13.65 8.18
CA GLN A 24 21.19 14.40 9.41
C GLN A 24 20.18 15.53 9.69
N GLU A 25 19.81 16.32 8.69
CA GLU A 25 18.84 17.41 8.86
C GLU A 25 17.41 16.88 9.12
N LYS A 26 17.07 15.69 8.61
CA LYS A 26 15.80 15.01 8.92
C LYS A 26 15.77 14.40 10.32
N GLU A 27 16.90 13.94 10.85
CA GLU A 27 17.02 13.55 12.27
C GLU A 27 16.84 14.76 13.21
N GLU A 28 17.33 15.94 12.83
CA GLU A 28 17.12 17.17 13.60
C GLU A 28 15.65 17.65 13.58
N GLU A 29 14.94 17.54 12.45
CA GLU A 29 13.49 17.79 12.40
C GLU A 29 12.68 16.79 13.24
N LYS A 30 13.09 15.51 13.26
CA LYS A 30 12.45 14.47 14.09
C LYS A 30 12.56 14.77 15.59
N ASN A 31 13.65 15.38 16.04
CA ASN A 31 13.85 15.77 17.44
C ASN A 31 13.01 16.99 17.87
N VAL A 32 12.49 17.80 16.94
CA VAL A 32 11.63 18.94 17.24
C VAL A 32 10.14 18.53 17.29
N ASP A 33 9.75 17.48 16.56
CA ASP A 33 8.37 16.97 16.51
C ASP A 33 7.99 16.07 17.71
N ASP A 34 8.99 15.54 18.43
CA ASP A 34 8.83 14.71 19.65
C ASP A 34 8.19 15.45 20.85
N SER A 35 7.85 16.74 20.72
CA SER A 35 7.07 17.49 21.72
C SER A 35 5.55 17.31 21.61
N ILE A 36 5.06 16.59 20.60
CA ILE A 36 3.65 16.18 20.50
C ILE A 36 3.54 14.75 21.03
N LYS A 37 3.16 14.64 22.32
CA LYS A 37 2.87 13.36 22.99
C LYS A 37 1.93 12.48 22.15
N VAL A 38 2.47 11.41 21.59
CA VAL A 38 1.71 10.27 21.07
C VAL A 38 1.10 9.51 22.27
N PRO A 39 -0.20 9.16 22.27
CA PRO A 39 -0.80 8.37 23.33
C PRO A 39 -0.20 6.95 23.36
N ALA A 40 0.01 6.44 24.57
CA ALA A 40 0.61 5.14 24.87
C ALA A 40 -0.39 3.99 24.68
N ASP A 41 -0.73 3.68 23.43
CA ASP A 41 -1.17 2.36 22.98
C ASP A 41 -0.50 2.12 21.61
N ALA A 42 0.71 1.55 21.64
CA ALA A 42 1.40 1.19 20.40
C ALA A 42 0.64 0.02 19.77
N GLU A 43 -0.15 0.30 18.72
CA GLU A 43 -0.69 -0.72 17.83
C GLU A 43 0.47 -1.64 17.40
N LYS A 44 0.34 -2.95 17.66
CA LYS A 44 1.36 -3.91 17.22
C LYS A 44 1.48 -3.83 15.71
N THR A 45 2.70 -3.60 15.23
CA THR A 45 2.99 -3.58 13.80
C THR A 45 2.88 -4.97 13.19
N ASP A 46 2.72 -5.08 11.88
CA ASP A 46 2.62 -6.37 11.20
C ASP A 46 3.90 -7.19 11.39
N ALA A 47 5.06 -6.53 11.33
CA ALA A 47 6.35 -7.15 11.62
C ALA A 47 6.37 -7.79 13.01
N ASP A 48 5.83 -7.10 14.03
CA ASP A 48 5.79 -7.62 15.40
C ASP A 48 4.81 -8.78 15.55
N VAL A 49 3.68 -8.76 14.83
CA VAL A 49 2.71 -9.87 14.82
C VAL A 49 3.35 -11.12 14.21
N TYR A 50 3.94 -11.01 13.01
CA TYR A 50 4.57 -12.15 12.35
C TYR A 50 5.77 -12.69 13.14
N HIS A 51 6.61 -11.81 13.69
CA HIS A 51 7.74 -12.24 14.51
C HIS A 51 7.30 -12.93 15.80
N GLN A 52 6.19 -12.49 16.42
CA GLN A 52 5.63 -13.17 17.58
C GLN A 52 5.17 -14.59 17.22
N GLU A 53 4.45 -14.78 16.11
CA GLU A 53 4.00 -16.11 15.67
C GLU A 53 5.17 -17.05 15.37
N ILE A 54 6.25 -16.54 14.76
CA ILE A 54 7.49 -17.30 14.55
C ILE A 54 8.13 -17.65 15.89
N SER A 55 8.20 -16.70 16.82
CA SER A 55 8.77 -16.91 18.16
C SER A 55 8.01 -17.96 18.97
N ASP A 56 6.67 -17.95 18.87
CA ASP A 56 5.81 -18.92 19.52
C ASP A 56 6.04 -20.33 18.94
N SER A 57 6.11 -20.44 17.60
CA SER A 57 6.41 -21.70 16.91
C SER A 57 7.81 -22.25 17.27
N LEU A 58 8.81 -21.38 17.31
CA LEU A 58 10.17 -21.74 17.73
C LEU A 58 10.19 -22.25 19.17
N THR A 59 9.49 -21.58 20.09
CA THR A 59 9.45 -21.98 21.51
C THR A 59 8.94 -23.41 21.68
N VAL A 60 7.94 -23.82 20.90
CA VAL A 60 7.44 -25.21 20.90
C VAL A 60 8.46 -26.17 20.31
N ALA A 61 9.07 -25.84 19.17
CA ALA A 61 10.04 -26.71 18.50
C ALA A 61 11.31 -26.95 19.34
N GLU A 62 11.75 -25.93 20.07
CA GLU A 62 12.97 -25.95 20.87
C GLU A 62 13.00 -26.96 21.99
N GLU A 63 11.85 -27.38 22.52
CA GLU A 63 11.76 -28.41 23.55
C GLU A 63 12.43 -29.73 23.11
N SER A 64 12.49 -29.96 21.80
CA SER A 64 13.06 -31.17 21.19
C SER A 64 14.41 -30.95 20.50
N LEU A 65 14.79 -29.70 20.22
CA LEU A 65 15.99 -29.37 19.45
C LEU A 65 17.26 -29.29 20.32
N GLU A 66 18.43 -29.35 19.67
CA GLU A 66 19.68 -29.02 20.33
C GLU A 66 19.84 -27.51 20.52
N ASP A 67 20.40 -27.08 21.65
CA ASP A 67 20.63 -25.67 21.99
C ASP A 67 21.28 -24.85 20.87
N ASN A 68 22.23 -25.45 20.12
CA ASN A 68 22.91 -24.74 19.04
C ASN A 68 21.98 -24.50 17.84
N ALA A 69 21.19 -25.51 17.45
CA ALA A 69 20.23 -25.39 16.35
C ALA A 69 19.10 -24.41 16.71
N ALA A 70 18.61 -24.47 17.96
CA ALA A 70 17.64 -23.53 18.51
C ALA A 70 18.13 -22.07 18.44
N LYS A 71 19.37 -21.82 18.89
CA LYS A 71 19.97 -20.48 18.84
C LYS A 71 20.14 -19.96 17.42
N GLU A 72 20.56 -20.83 16.49
CA GLU A 72 20.72 -20.44 15.09
C GLU A 72 19.36 -20.08 14.44
N LEU A 73 18.31 -20.88 14.70
CA LEU A 73 16.96 -20.57 14.21
C LEU A 73 16.44 -19.22 14.76
N ARG A 74 16.64 -18.95 16.06
CA ARG A 74 16.29 -17.63 16.64
C ARG A 74 17.05 -16.49 15.99
N SER A 75 18.37 -16.63 15.79
CA SER A 75 19.17 -15.59 15.14
C SER A 75 18.66 -15.29 13.73
N ILE A 76 18.26 -16.30 12.97
CA ILE A 76 17.71 -16.11 11.61
C ILE A 76 16.32 -15.45 11.66
N ALA A 77 15.50 -15.81 12.65
CA ALA A 77 14.21 -15.16 12.88
C ALA A 77 14.35 -13.67 13.25
N ASP A 78 15.37 -13.30 14.02
CA ASP A 78 15.69 -11.91 14.37
C ASP A 78 16.17 -11.12 13.14
N ASP A 79 16.99 -11.72 12.26
CA ASP A 79 17.40 -11.11 11.00
C ASP A 79 16.20 -10.85 10.07
N LEU A 80 15.26 -11.82 10.01
CA LEU A 80 14.00 -11.69 9.28
C LEU A 80 13.14 -10.55 9.84
N HIS A 81 12.95 -10.49 11.16
CA HIS A 81 12.19 -9.41 11.82
C HIS A 81 12.83 -8.04 11.55
N THR A 82 14.15 -7.94 11.62
CA THR A 82 14.89 -6.72 11.26
C THR A 82 14.58 -6.30 9.81
N SER A 83 14.54 -7.25 8.87
CA SER A 83 14.19 -6.94 7.49
C SER A 83 12.73 -6.49 7.32
N MET A 84 11.79 -7.04 8.09
CA MET A 84 10.39 -6.58 8.09
C MET A 84 10.27 -5.15 8.63
N LYS A 85 11.01 -4.83 9.70
CA LYS A 85 11.05 -3.46 10.25
C LYS A 85 11.57 -2.45 9.22
N ASN A 86 12.59 -2.81 8.45
CA ASN A 86 13.07 -1.96 7.35
C ASN A 86 11.99 -1.68 6.30
N VAL A 87 11.11 -2.66 6.00
CA VAL A 87 9.96 -2.45 5.11
C VAL A 87 8.97 -1.47 5.74
N GLU A 88 8.59 -1.64 7.01
CA GLU A 88 7.67 -0.73 7.69
C GLU A 88 8.20 0.71 7.76
N GLU A 89 9.49 0.88 8.02
CA GLU A 89 10.17 2.18 8.00
C GLU A 89 10.14 2.80 6.59
N ALA A 90 10.36 1.99 5.55
CA ALA A 90 10.22 2.43 4.16
C ALA A 90 8.76 2.82 3.85
N GLU A 91 7.76 2.06 4.29
CA GLU A 91 6.34 2.38 4.11
C GLU A 91 5.95 3.70 4.81
N GLN A 92 6.47 3.97 6.00
CA GLN A 92 6.20 5.19 6.75
C GLN A 92 6.64 6.45 5.98
N THR A 93 7.72 6.35 5.22
CA THR A 93 8.31 7.47 4.47
C THR A 93 7.82 7.54 3.03
N CYS A 94 7.74 6.40 2.34
CA CYS A 94 7.48 6.28 0.91
C CYS A 94 6.00 5.98 0.57
N GLY A 95 5.21 5.63 1.59
CA GLY A 95 3.82 5.21 1.44
C GLY A 95 3.66 3.68 1.50
N ALA A 96 2.50 3.25 1.99
CA ALA A 96 2.14 1.85 2.17
C ALA A 96 2.23 1.00 0.89
N ASP A 97 2.62 -0.27 1.03
CA ASP A 97 2.77 -1.23 -0.05
C ASP A 97 2.18 -2.60 0.35
N GLN A 98 0.85 -2.72 0.20
CA GLN A 98 0.13 -3.94 0.57
C GLN A 98 0.61 -5.18 -0.19
N GLU A 99 1.05 -5.01 -1.44
CA GLU A 99 1.61 -6.10 -2.27
C GLU A 99 2.78 -6.82 -1.55
N THR A 100 3.60 -6.10 -0.79
CA THR A 100 4.69 -6.70 -0.01
C THR A 100 4.18 -7.69 1.01
N TRP A 101 3.17 -7.29 1.80
CA TRP A 101 2.60 -8.11 2.86
C TRP A 101 1.76 -9.26 2.33
N ASP A 102 0.98 -9.03 1.27
CA ASP A 102 0.22 -10.08 0.58
C ASP A 102 1.14 -11.17 0.03
N GLY A 103 2.29 -10.79 -0.54
CA GLY A 103 3.30 -11.74 -0.99
C GLY A 103 4.08 -12.40 0.15
N TYR A 104 4.16 -11.76 1.31
CA TYR A 104 4.82 -12.34 2.48
C TYR A 104 3.96 -13.39 3.21
N ALA A 105 2.65 -13.18 3.33
CA ALA A 105 1.74 -14.07 4.05
C ALA A 105 1.91 -15.58 3.73
N PRO A 106 1.93 -16.04 2.46
CA PRO A 106 2.15 -17.46 2.17
C PRO A 106 3.57 -17.96 2.52
N ARG A 107 4.57 -17.07 2.56
CA ARG A 107 5.94 -17.42 2.99
C ARG A 107 5.99 -17.60 4.49
N HIS A 108 5.29 -16.74 5.24
CA HIS A 108 5.12 -16.88 6.68
C HIS A 108 4.51 -18.24 7.05
N GLU A 109 3.42 -18.63 6.39
CA GLU A 109 2.82 -19.95 6.60
C GLU A 109 3.78 -21.12 6.32
N ASN A 110 4.66 -20.96 5.32
CA ASN A 110 5.68 -21.97 5.02
C ASN A 110 6.78 -22.00 6.08
N ILE A 111 7.17 -20.84 6.64
CA ILE A 111 8.14 -20.71 7.73
C ILE A 111 7.62 -21.44 8.97
N ILE A 112 6.40 -21.11 9.42
CA ILE A 112 5.77 -21.77 10.59
C ILE A 112 5.74 -23.28 10.41
N ARG A 113 5.25 -23.76 9.25
CA ARG A 113 5.20 -25.19 8.94
C ARG A 113 6.58 -25.86 8.94
N SER A 114 7.60 -25.18 8.46
CA SER A 114 8.96 -25.72 8.41
C SER A 114 9.59 -25.80 9.81
N ILE A 115 9.31 -24.82 10.68
CA ILE A 115 9.73 -24.82 12.09
C ILE A 115 9.05 -25.96 12.85
N GLU A 116 7.74 -26.12 12.71
CA GLU A 116 6.98 -27.21 13.33
C GLU A 116 7.54 -28.58 12.90
N LYS A 117 7.79 -28.76 11.60
CA LYS A 117 8.38 -29.99 11.05
C LYS A 117 9.77 -30.28 11.61
N ALA A 118 10.58 -29.25 11.87
CA ALA A 118 11.90 -29.42 12.49
C ALA A 118 11.81 -29.89 13.94
N GLY A 119 10.86 -29.35 14.72
CA GLY A 119 10.56 -29.83 16.08
C GLY A 119 10.03 -31.27 16.08
N ASP A 120 9.06 -31.57 15.21
CA ASP A 120 8.44 -32.89 15.10
C ASP A 120 9.41 -33.98 14.67
N ALA A 121 10.34 -33.68 13.75
CA ALA A 121 11.31 -34.66 13.31
C ALA A 121 12.11 -35.26 14.48
N LYS A 122 12.53 -34.42 15.42
CA LYS A 122 13.31 -34.86 16.56
C LYS A 122 12.47 -35.49 17.65
N SER A 123 11.27 -34.96 17.91
CA SER A 123 10.34 -35.52 18.91
C SER A 123 9.82 -36.91 18.51
N GLU A 124 9.62 -37.16 17.21
CA GLU A 124 9.21 -38.45 16.65
C GLU A 124 10.37 -39.47 16.55
N GLY A 125 11.59 -39.08 16.93
CA GLY A 125 12.77 -39.96 16.90
C GLY A 125 13.24 -40.31 15.48
N LYS A 126 13.07 -39.38 14.52
CA LYS A 126 13.63 -39.54 13.16
C LYS A 126 15.16 -39.59 13.19
N SER A 127 15.77 -39.97 12.07
CA SER A 127 17.23 -40.03 12.01
C SER A 127 17.87 -38.63 12.15
N ASP A 128 19.12 -38.58 12.59
CA ASP A 128 19.87 -37.31 12.69
C ASP A 128 19.95 -36.58 11.34
N GLU A 129 20.01 -37.32 10.24
CA GLU A 129 20.01 -36.79 8.87
C GLU A 129 18.67 -36.16 8.50
N GLU A 130 17.55 -36.80 8.87
CA GLU A 130 16.21 -36.26 8.65
C GLU A 130 15.94 -35.03 9.52
N CYS A 131 16.40 -35.04 10.78
CA CYS A 131 16.32 -33.88 11.68
C CYS A 131 17.15 -32.70 11.15
N SER A 132 18.40 -32.96 10.73
CA SER A 132 19.29 -31.93 10.17
C SER A 132 18.70 -31.33 8.90
N LYS A 133 18.09 -32.15 8.06
CA LYS A 133 17.39 -31.69 6.85
C LYS A 133 16.18 -30.81 7.19
N ALA A 134 15.35 -31.20 8.15
CA ALA A 134 14.19 -30.41 8.56
C ALA A 134 14.59 -29.05 9.17
N ILE A 135 15.65 -29.02 9.98
CA ILE A 135 16.23 -27.78 10.51
C ILE A 135 16.74 -26.90 9.36
N HIS A 136 17.46 -27.46 8.40
CA HIS A 136 17.95 -26.72 7.23
C HIS A 136 16.79 -26.14 6.40
N GLU A 137 15.71 -26.89 6.18
CA GLU A 137 14.51 -26.40 5.49
C GLU A 137 13.87 -25.20 6.24
N ALA A 138 13.80 -25.26 7.57
CA ALA A 138 13.31 -24.13 8.38
C ALA A 138 14.23 -22.90 8.25
N GLN A 139 15.55 -23.08 8.36
CA GLN A 139 16.54 -22.01 8.17
C GLN A 139 16.43 -21.37 6.78
N GLU A 140 16.33 -22.20 5.74
CA GLU A 140 16.23 -21.76 4.34
C GLU A 140 14.94 -20.97 4.11
N SER A 141 13.79 -21.46 4.60
CA SER A 141 12.51 -20.76 4.47
C SER A 141 12.51 -19.37 5.10
N MET A 142 13.16 -19.19 6.27
CA MET A 142 13.30 -17.88 6.90
C MET A 142 14.26 -16.98 6.13
N ARG A 143 15.40 -17.50 5.63
CA ARG A 143 16.35 -16.75 4.80
C ARG A 143 15.72 -16.28 3.48
N GLU A 144 14.88 -17.12 2.86
CA GLU A 144 14.08 -16.73 1.70
C GLU A 144 13.09 -15.61 2.04
N GLY A 145 12.44 -15.69 3.20
CA GLY A 145 11.60 -14.62 3.74
C GLY A 145 12.38 -13.30 3.91
N THR A 146 13.60 -13.37 4.44
CA THR A 146 14.48 -12.21 4.64
C THR A 146 14.86 -11.59 3.31
N ALA A 147 15.33 -12.40 2.35
CA ALA A 147 15.69 -11.94 1.02
C ALA A 147 14.50 -11.28 0.30
N TYR A 148 13.31 -11.85 0.43
CA TYR A 148 12.08 -11.26 -0.09
C TYR A 148 11.80 -9.88 0.53
N MET A 149 11.84 -9.75 1.86
CA MET A 149 11.59 -8.46 2.51
C MET A 149 12.65 -7.41 2.15
N GLN A 150 13.91 -7.80 1.99
CA GLN A 150 14.97 -6.91 1.52
C GLN A 150 14.71 -6.40 0.10
N GLU A 151 14.38 -7.31 -0.84
CA GLU A 151 14.04 -6.95 -2.22
C GLU A 151 12.84 -5.98 -2.26
N ARG A 152 11.80 -6.26 -1.46
CA ARG A 152 10.62 -5.40 -1.38
C ARG A 152 10.93 -4.02 -0.81
N CYS A 153 11.78 -3.93 0.22
CA CYS A 153 12.22 -2.66 0.77
C CYS A 153 12.96 -1.81 -0.28
N GLU A 154 13.93 -2.41 -1.00
CA GLU A 154 14.66 -1.73 -2.07
C GLU A 154 13.73 -1.21 -3.16
N LEU A 155 12.74 -2.02 -3.54
CA LEU A 155 11.76 -1.68 -4.56
C LEU A 155 10.82 -0.55 -4.12
N ILE A 156 10.41 -0.48 -2.84
CA ILE A 156 9.64 0.65 -2.30
C ILE A 156 10.46 1.95 -2.41
N LEU A 157 11.73 1.91 -1.97
CA LEU A 157 12.62 3.06 -2.01
C LEU A 157 12.88 3.55 -3.44
N GLN A 158 13.12 2.62 -4.37
CA GLN A 158 13.36 2.94 -5.78
C GLN A 158 12.11 3.53 -6.44
N ARG A 159 10.92 2.99 -6.17
CA ARG A 159 9.65 3.53 -6.67
C ARG A 159 9.42 4.97 -6.19
N GLU A 160 9.71 5.26 -4.93
CA GLU A 160 9.58 6.63 -4.39
C GLU A 160 10.61 7.59 -5.02
N LYS A 161 11.85 7.14 -5.21
CA LYS A 161 12.88 7.94 -5.90
C LYS A 161 12.43 8.33 -7.31
N GLU A 162 11.97 7.36 -8.11
CA GLU A 162 11.48 7.62 -9.48
C GLU A 162 10.29 8.58 -9.49
N TYR A 163 9.39 8.44 -8.52
CA TYR A 163 8.25 9.32 -8.36
C TYR A 163 8.67 10.76 -8.05
N GLN A 164 9.59 10.97 -7.10
CA GLN A 164 10.10 12.30 -6.78
C GLN A 164 10.84 12.93 -7.96
N GLU A 165 11.64 12.15 -8.70
CA GLU A 165 12.30 12.61 -9.93
C GLU A 165 11.30 13.07 -10.99
N GLN A 166 10.14 12.41 -11.10
CA GLN A 166 9.06 12.81 -12.01
C GLN A 166 8.38 14.09 -11.55
N ILE A 167 8.10 14.26 -10.25
CA ILE A 167 7.53 15.50 -9.69
C ILE A 167 8.49 16.68 -9.89
N GLU A 168 9.76 16.53 -9.52
CA GLU A 168 10.78 17.55 -9.78
C GLU A 168 10.96 17.78 -11.28
N GLY A 169 10.80 16.71 -12.06
CA GLY A 169 10.74 16.77 -13.51
C GLY A 169 9.64 17.72 -13.97
N LEU A 170 8.41 17.54 -13.50
CA LEU A 170 7.25 18.40 -13.78
C LEU A 170 7.48 19.83 -13.33
N ARG A 171 7.91 20.05 -12.08
CA ARG A 171 8.21 21.39 -11.53
C ARG A 171 9.20 22.15 -12.41
N ARG A 172 10.30 21.50 -12.81
CA ARG A 172 11.28 22.09 -13.73
C ARG A 172 10.68 22.48 -15.07
N ARG A 173 9.80 21.65 -15.66
CA ARG A 173 9.16 21.97 -16.94
C ARG A 173 8.21 23.15 -16.79
N ILE A 174 7.45 23.22 -15.69
CA ILE A 174 6.56 24.34 -15.38
C ILE A 174 7.37 25.65 -15.26
N GLU A 175 8.49 25.64 -14.54
CA GLU A 175 9.38 26.80 -14.45
C GLU A 175 10.02 27.17 -15.80
N GLU A 176 10.38 26.20 -16.63
CA GLU A 176 10.87 26.45 -17.99
C GLU A 176 9.79 27.14 -18.85
N LEU A 177 8.53 26.69 -18.76
CA LEU A 177 7.40 27.31 -19.45
C LEU A 177 7.20 28.78 -19.02
N GLU A 178 7.38 29.06 -17.73
CA GLU A 178 7.31 30.41 -17.17
C GLU A 178 8.44 31.31 -17.70
N ARG A 179 9.69 30.85 -17.62
CA ARG A 179 10.88 31.60 -18.08
C ARG A 179 10.92 31.84 -19.58
N GLU A 180 10.53 30.86 -20.40
CA GLU A 180 10.55 30.98 -21.86
C GLU A 180 9.58 32.06 -22.37
N ARG A 181 8.59 32.41 -21.55
CA ARG A 181 7.59 33.42 -21.89
C ARG A 181 7.88 34.81 -21.30
N GLU A 182 8.59 34.92 -20.17
CA GLU A 182 9.13 36.20 -19.68
C GLU A 182 10.00 36.92 -20.72
N LEU A 183 10.55 36.19 -21.69
CA LEU A 183 11.36 36.75 -22.78
C LEU A 183 10.55 37.26 -23.99
N LYS A 184 9.26 36.90 -24.18
CA LYS A 184 8.37 37.41 -25.26
C LYS A 184 6.88 37.36 -24.88
N ALA A 185 6.33 38.51 -24.49
CA ALA A 185 4.95 38.71 -24.00
C ALA A 185 3.84 38.60 -25.08
N GLN A 186 3.51 37.40 -25.57
CA GLN A 186 2.48 37.25 -26.64
C GLN A 186 1.29 36.33 -26.32
N SER A 187 1.34 35.45 -25.30
CA SER A 187 0.25 34.51 -24.98
C SER A 187 -0.16 34.47 -23.48
N PRO A 188 -0.60 35.60 -22.88
CA PRO A 188 -0.79 35.72 -21.42
C PRO A 188 -1.84 34.81 -20.83
N GLU A 189 -2.97 34.65 -21.51
CA GLU A 189 -4.11 33.93 -20.97
C GLU A 189 -3.87 32.41 -20.97
N GLU A 190 -3.40 31.84 -22.08
CA GLU A 190 -3.12 30.40 -22.16
C GLU A 190 -1.94 29.98 -21.27
N LEU A 191 -0.93 30.84 -21.07
CA LEU A 191 0.12 30.56 -20.09
C LEU A 191 -0.47 30.59 -18.67
N ALA A 192 -1.19 31.65 -18.30
CA ALA A 192 -1.74 31.78 -16.96
C ALA A 192 -2.63 30.59 -16.62
N ARG A 193 -3.48 30.15 -17.56
CA ARG A 193 -4.26 28.92 -17.43
C ARG A 193 -3.37 27.69 -17.27
N CYS A 194 -2.39 27.50 -18.15
CA CYS A 194 -1.48 26.36 -18.09
C CYS A 194 -0.76 26.28 -16.73
N LEU A 195 -0.22 27.38 -16.24
CA LEU A 195 0.47 27.44 -14.95
C LEU A 195 -0.48 27.19 -13.79
N ALA A 196 -1.66 27.81 -13.77
CA ALA A 196 -2.66 27.61 -12.72
C ALA A 196 -3.05 26.12 -12.60
N VAL A 197 -3.42 25.48 -13.71
CA VAL A 197 -3.80 24.06 -13.72
C VAL A 197 -2.60 23.16 -13.36
N SER A 198 -1.38 23.53 -13.76
CA SER A 198 -0.17 22.78 -13.36
C SER A 198 0.05 22.82 -11.84
N THR A 199 -0.16 23.98 -11.21
CA THR A 199 -0.07 24.15 -9.75
C THR A 199 -1.19 23.39 -9.04
N GLU A 200 -2.42 23.47 -9.55
CA GLU A 200 -3.56 22.70 -9.03
C GLU A 200 -3.31 21.19 -9.11
N PHE A 201 -2.71 20.69 -10.19
CA PHE A 201 -2.34 19.29 -10.33
C PHE A 201 -1.32 18.84 -9.26
N LEU A 202 -0.26 19.63 -9.04
CA LEU A 202 0.71 19.34 -7.98
C LEU A 202 0.05 19.36 -6.58
N ALA A 203 -0.86 20.31 -6.34
CA ALA A 203 -1.61 20.36 -5.09
C ALA A 203 -2.55 19.14 -4.91
N ALA A 204 -3.20 18.69 -5.98
CA ALA A 204 -4.07 17.50 -5.95
C ALA A 204 -3.28 16.22 -5.63
N ILE A 205 -2.06 16.10 -6.16
CA ILE A 205 -1.13 15.01 -5.82
C ILE A 205 -0.78 15.03 -4.33
N ASP A 206 -0.36 16.19 -3.82
CA ASP A 206 0.02 16.34 -2.40
C ASP A 206 -1.17 16.06 -1.47
N ALA A 207 -2.38 16.50 -1.86
CA ALA A 207 -3.61 16.24 -1.12
C ALA A 207 -3.93 14.73 -1.06
N MET A 208 -3.86 14.03 -2.19
CA MET A 208 -4.11 12.58 -2.24
C MET A 208 -3.10 11.81 -1.37
N ARG A 209 -1.81 12.16 -1.43
CA ARG A 209 -0.78 11.52 -0.61
C ARG A 209 -0.94 11.81 0.88
N LYS A 210 -1.34 13.04 1.23
CA LYS A 210 -1.60 13.40 2.63
C LYS A 210 -2.78 12.62 3.20
N GLU A 211 -3.85 12.48 2.42
CA GLU A 211 -5.01 11.68 2.82
C GLU A 211 -4.67 10.20 2.92
N ALA A 212 -3.89 9.64 2.00
CA ALA A 212 -3.46 8.25 2.05
C ALA A 212 -2.79 7.89 3.38
N LYS A 213 -2.02 8.81 3.99
CA LYS A 213 -1.36 8.59 5.29
C LYS A 213 -2.33 8.42 6.46
N SER A 214 -3.57 8.89 6.36
CA SER A 214 -4.60 8.69 7.39
C SER A 214 -5.51 7.50 7.10
N GLN A 215 -5.25 6.75 6.03
CA GLN A 215 -6.05 5.60 5.63
C GLN A 215 -5.39 4.28 6.09
N PRO A 216 -6.16 3.18 6.23
CA PRO A 216 -5.61 1.84 6.45
C PRO A 216 -4.62 1.43 5.35
N ARG A 217 -3.64 0.55 5.65
CA ARG A 217 -2.54 0.18 4.74
C ARG A 217 -3.00 -0.17 3.32
N ILE A 218 -4.04 -0.99 3.18
CA ILE A 218 -4.60 -1.41 1.89
C ILE A 218 -5.04 -0.19 1.06
N VAL A 219 -5.84 0.68 1.66
CA VAL A 219 -6.40 1.89 1.01
C VAL A 219 -5.28 2.87 0.69
N ALA A 220 -4.39 3.11 1.64
CA ALA A 220 -3.22 3.96 1.47
C ALA A 220 -2.37 3.49 0.29
N SER A 221 -2.12 2.18 0.20
CA SER A 221 -1.32 1.57 -0.87
C SER A 221 -1.92 1.79 -2.25
N GLU A 222 -3.22 1.57 -2.41
CA GLU A 222 -3.94 1.85 -3.67
C GLU A 222 -3.88 3.34 -4.04
N MET A 223 -4.03 4.23 -3.06
CA MET A 223 -3.96 5.68 -3.30
C MET A 223 -2.56 6.12 -3.76
N PHE A 224 -1.50 5.62 -3.10
CA PHE A 224 -0.12 5.90 -3.52
C PHE A 224 0.16 5.36 -4.92
N ALA A 225 -0.29 4.13 -5.24
CA ALA A 225 -0.13 3.54 -6.57
C ALA A 225 -0.85 4.37 -7.64
N ALA A 226 -2.10 4.75 -7.39
CA ALA A 226 -2.88 5.60 -8.28
C ALA A 226 -2.22 6.95 -8.56
N SER A 227 -1.68 7.60 -7.52
CA SER A 227 -0.94 8.86 -7.62
C SER A 227 0.32 8.72 -8.48
N ARG A 228 1.12 7.66 -8.25
CA ARG A 228 2.35 7.39 -9.02
C ARG A 228 2.07 7.27 -10.52
N GLU A 229 1.06 6.49 -10.88
CA GLU A 229 0.70 6.29 -12.29
C GLU A 229 0.24 7.60 -12.97
N VAL A 230 -0.58 8.41 -12.30
CA VAL A 230 -1.02 9.69 -12.89
C VAL A 230 0.15 10.67 -13.05
N VAL A 231 1.06 10.75 -12.08
CA VAL A 231 2.26 11.59 -12.17
C VAL A 231 3.16 11.16 -13.33
N LYS A 232 3.39 9.85 -13.46
CA LYS A 232 4.18 9.27 -14.56
C LYS A 232 3.60 9.64 -15.92
N ASP A 233 2.30 9.45 -16.10
CA ASP A 233 1.60 9.77 -17.35
C ASP A 233 1.68 11.26 -17.69
N ALA A 234 1.44 12.13 -16.69
CA ALA A 234 1.55 13.58 -16.85
C ALA A 234 2.98 13.98 -17.23
N TYR A 235 3.99 13.46 -16.50
CA TYR A 235 5.40 13.76 -16.75
C TYR A 235 5.82 13.43 -18.18
N TYR A 236 5.58 12.20 -18.65
CA TYR A 236 5.99 11.80 -19.99
C TYR A 236 5.22 12.54 -21.08
N SER A 237 3.96 12.92 -20.83
CA SER A 237 3.15 13.68 -21.78
C SER A 237 3.65 15.11 -21.98
N VAL A 238 4.13 15.77 -20.92
CA VAL A 238 4.56 17.18 -20.98
C VAL A 238 6.08 17.36 -21.13
N LYS A 239 6.87 16.29 -20.99
CA LYS A 239 8.34 16.31 -20.98
C LYS A 239 8.98 17.12 -22.12
N LEU A 240 8.40 17.09 -23.32
CA LEU A 240 8.91 17.77 -24.51
C LEU A 240 8.29 19.16 -24.76
N ALA A 241 7.35 19.62 -23.94
CA ALA A 241 6.63 20.87 -24.15
C ALA A 241 7.55 22.10 -24.20
N PRO A 242 8.53 22.29 -23.27
CA PRO A 242 9.44 23.44 -23.35
C PRO A 242 10.28 23.44 -24.63
N THR A 243 10.80 22.29 -25.04
CA THR A 243 11.58 22.19 -26.30
C THR A 243 10.74 22.58 -27.52
N LYS A 244 9.46 22.19 -27.57
CA LYS A 244 8.54 22.61 -28.65
C LYS A 244 8.32 24.11 -28.64
N ILE A 245 8.10 24.70 -27.46
CA ILE A 245 7.86 26.15 -27.31
C ILE A 245 9.11 26.94 -27.74
N LYS A 246 10.30 26.57 -27.28
CA LYS A 246 11.57 27.16 -27.74
C LYS A 246 11.73 27.13 -29.27
N SER A 247 11.38 26.02 -29.91
CA SER A 247 11.42 25.89 -31.37
C SER A 247 10.42 26.83 -32.05
N TYR A 248 9.18 26.88 -31.58
CA TYR A 248 8.17 27.78 -32.13
C TYR A 248 8.47 29.26 -31.88
N LEU A 249 9.07 29.61 -30.74
CA LEU A 249 9.57 30.96 -30.46
C LEU A 249 10.68 31.38 -31.43
N THR A 250 11.57 30.45 -31.79
CA THR A 250 12.62 30.68 -32.79
C THR A 250 12.02 30.92 -34.18
N ASN A 251 11.00 30.13 -34.53
CA ASN A 251 10.33 30.19 -35.83
C ASN A 251 9.22 31.25 -35.92
N LYS A 252 9.02 32.07 -34.87
CA LYS A 252 7.93 33.07 -34.75
C LYS A 252 6.52 32.47 -34.99
N ALA A 253 6.34 31.18 -34.67
CA ALA A 253 5.10 30.43 -34.88
C ALA A 253 4.19 30.54 -33.65
N HIS A 254 3.75 31.75 -33.31
CA HIS A 254 3.11 32.05 -32.02
C HIS A 254 1.83 31.26 -31.76
N LYS A 255 0.98 31.02 -32.77
CA LYS A 255 -0.22 30.18 -32.62
C LYS A 255 0.08 28.72 -32.24
N ALA A 256 1.25 28.21 -32.61
CA ALA A 256 1.65 26.85 -32.24
C ALA A 256 2.06 26.76 -30.77
N ILE A 257 2.52 27.87 -30.17
CA ILE A 257 2.81 27.96 -28.73
C ILE A 257 1.51 27.82 -27.93
N ASP A 258 0.46 28.52 -28.33
CA ASP A 258 -0.86 28.43 -27.68
C ASP A 258 -1.39 26.99 -27.73
N GLY A 259 -1.23 26.29 -28.86
CA GLY A 259 -1.59 24.88 -28.98
C GLY A 259 -0.81 23.96 -28.04
N VAL A 260 0.47 24.22 -27.81
CA VAL A 260 1.28 23.45 -26.84
C VAL A 260 0.84 23.74 -25.41
N LEU A 261 0.66 25.01 -25.03
CA LEU A 261 0.19 25.40 -23.69
C LEU A 261 -1.19 24.82 -23.39
N HIS A 262 -2.11 24.90 -24.35
CA HIS A 262 -3.44 24.31 -24.24
C HIS A 262 -3.38 22.78 -24.07
N SER A 263 -2.50 22.11 -24.83
CA SER A 263 -2.29 20.66 -24.69
C SER A 263 -1.71 20.29 -23.32
N VAL A 264 -0.79 21.09 -22.77
CA VAL A 264 -0.21 20.85 -21.44
C VAL A 264 -1.26 21.04 -20.36
N ALA A 265 -2.02 22.15 -20.41
CA ALA A 265 -3.14 22.38 -19.49
C ALA A 265 -4.13 21.19 -19.52
N GLY A 266 -4.51 20.73 -20.71
CA GLY A 266 -5.41 19.59 -20.87
C GLY A 266 -4.86 18.25 -20.37
N VAL A 267 -3.53 18.07 -20.30
CA VAL A 267 -2.93 16.89 -19.64
C VAL A 267 -3.12 16.99 -18.13
N PHE A 268 -2.86 18.16 -17.54
CA PHE A 268 -3.00 18.36 -16.10
C PHE A 268 -4.46 18.33 -15.64
N ASP A 269 -5.40 18.95 -16.37
CA ASP A 269 -6.84 18.85 -16.09
C ASP A 269 -7.31 17.40 -16.04
N LYS A 270 -6.91 16.59 -17.05
CA LYS A 270 -7.21 15.16 -17.08
C LYS A 270 -6.55 14.41 -15.92
N GLY A 271 -5.34 14.81 -15.55
CA GLY A 271 -4.62 14.28 -14.39
C GLY A 271 -5.40 14.53 -13.09
N ILE A 272 -5.87 15.75 -12.86
CA ILE A 272 -6.70 16.12 -11.70
C ILE A 272 -7.96 15.27 -11.66
N ALA A 273 -8.73 15.23 -12.75
CA ALA A 273 -9.95 14.44 -12.83
C ALA A 273 -9.69 12.94 -12.60
N ALA A 274 -8.58 12.40 -13.11
CA ALA A 274 -8.20 11.01 -12.89
C ALA A 274 -7.84 10.73 -11.43
N LEU A 275 -7.13 11.64 -10.75
CA LEU A 275 -6.85 11.52 -9.32
C LEU A 275 -8.13 11.53 -8.49
N GLU A 276 -9.05 12.46 -8.76
CA GLU A 276 -10.33 12.55 -8.07
C GLU A 276 -11.19 11.29 -8.27
N GLN A 277 -11.29 10.82 -9.52
CA GLN A 277 -12.05 9.62 -9.85
C GLN A 277 -11.46 8.37 -9.17
N ARG A 278 -10.13 8.20 -9.22
CA ARG A 278 -9.46 7.05 -8.57
C ARG A 278 -9.61 7.12 -7.07
N ARG A 279 -9.41 8.30 -6.46
CA ARG A 279 -9.62 8.53 -5.03
C ARG A 279 -11.04 8.14 -4.62
N ALA A 280 -12.06 8.65 -5.29
CA ALA A 280 -13.46 8.35 -4.98
C ALA A 280 -13.73 6.84 -5.08
N GLY A 281 -13.28 6.18 -6.16
CA GLY A 281 -13.48 4.74 -6.33
C GLY A 281 -12.75 3.86 -5.31
N ILE A 282 -11.57 4.27 -4.84
CA ILE A 282 -10.83 3.57 -3.78
C ILE A 282 -11.58 3.70 -2.45
N LEU A 283 -11.98 4.93 -2.08
CA LEU A 283 -12.67 5.18 -0.82
C LEU A 283 -14.06 4.54 -0.77
N GLU A 284 -14.80 4.56 -1.87
CA GLU A 284 -16.10 3.90 -1.99
C GLU A 284 -16.00 2.40 -1.73
N LYS A 285 -15.03 1.71 -2.38
CA LYS A 285 -14.78 0.29 -2.15
C LYS A 285 -14.36 -0.01 -0.72
N SER A 286 -13.51 0.83 -0.13
CA SER A 286 -13.10 0.69 1.27
C SER A 286 -14.28 0.82 2.21
N HIS A 287 -15.13 1.82 2.02
CA HIS A 287 -16.32 2.02 2.84
C HIS A 287 -17.30 0.84 2.68
N GLU A 288 -17.48 0.32 1.46
CA GLU A 288 -18.32 -0.85 1.22
C GLU A 288 -17.80 -2.07 2.00
N ILE A 289 -16.48 -2.32 2.00
CA ILE A 289 -15.86 -3.41 2.76
C ILE A 289 -15.96 -3.18 4.27
N GLN A 290 -15.71 -1.96 4.77
CA GLN A 290 -15.85 -1.64 6.20
C GLN A 290 -17.29 -1.83 6.68
N SER A 291 -18.26 -1.32 5.92
CA SER A 291 -19.68 -1.51 6.21
C SER A 291 -20.07 -2.99 6.16
N ALA A 292 -19.51 -3.76 5.22
CA ALA A 292 -19.74 -5.20 5.11
C ALA A 292 -19.15 -5.96 6.30
N THR A 293 -17.95 -5.61 6.74
CA THR A 293 -17.28 -6.20 7.92
C THR A 293 -18.00 -5.87 9.22
N GLU A 294 -18.42 -4.62 9.42
CA GLU A 294 -19.23 -4.22 10.58
C GLU A 294 -20.56 -4.99 10.60
N PHE A 295 -21.26 -5.03 9.46
CA PHE A 295 -22.48 -5.81 9.33
C PHE A 295 -22.25 -7.29 9.60
N TYR A 296 -21.16 -7.87 9.09
CA TYR A 296 -20.82 -9.26 9.31
C TYR A 296 -20.61 -9.56 10.80
N ARG A 297 -19.84 -8.72 11.50
CA ARG A 297 -19.60 -8.88 12.95
C ARG A 297 -20.90 -8.78 13.74
N ASP A 298 -21.76 -7.81 13.42
CA ASP A 298 -23.07 -7.66 14.06
C ASP A 298 -24.00 -8.84 13.76
N ALA A 299 -24.02 -9.31 12.51
CA ALA A 299 -24.84 -10.44 12.09
C ALA A 299 -24.37 -11.77 12.72
N MET A 300 -23.06 -11.96 12.85
CA MET A 300 -22.46 -13.11 13.54
C MET A 300 -22.77 -13.08 15.04
N LYS A 301 -22.69 -11.90 15.67
CA LYS A 301 -23.06 -11.72 17.08
C LYS A 301 -24.54 -12.02 17.31
N GLN A 302 -25.44 -11.50 16.48
CA GLN A 302 -26.87 -11.81 16.54
C GLN A 302 -27.14 -13.30 16.37
N ALA A 303 -26.49 -13.94 15.40
CA ALA A 303 -26.72 -15.35 15.14
C ALA A 303 -26.19 -16.26 16.26
N ALA A 304 -25.14 -15.83 16.96
CA ALA A 304 -24.65 -16.47 18.18
C ALA A 304 -25.65 -16.32 19.36
N GLU A 305 -26.26 -15.14 19.52
CA GLU A 305 -27.27 -14.87 20.55
C GLU A 305 -28.57 -15.68 20.31
N ASP A 306 -28.90 -15.96 19.05
CA ASP A 306 -30.07 -16.77 18.64
C ASP A 306 -29.90 -18.29 18.86
N GLY A 307 -28.78 -18.74 19.45
CA GLY A 307 -28.54 -20.15 19.80
C GLY A 307 -28.24 -21.06 18.60
N LYS A 308 -27.91 -20.49 17.44
CA LYS A 308 -27.40 -21.25 16.28
C LYS A 308 -25.93 -21.60 16.52
N GLU A 309 -25.52 -22.82 16.18
CA GLU A 309 -24.17 -23.34 16.39
C GLU A 309 -23.11 -22.37 15.83
N GLN A 310 -22.35 -21.76 16.74
CA GLN A 310 -21.26 -20.84 16.40
C GLN A 310 -20.16 -21.58 15.64
N GLY A 311 -19.61 -20.94 14.59
CA GLY A 311 -18.43 -21.45 13.87
C GLY A 311 -18.72 -22.60 12.92
N THR A 312 -19.87 -22.57 12.25
CA THR A 312 -20.21 -23.51 11.16
C THR A 312 -20.19 -22.81 9.80
N MET A 313 -19.83 -23.53 8.75
CA MET A 313 -19.90 -23.04 7.36
C MET A 313 -21.33 -22.66 6.93
N GLU A 314 -22.35 -23.23 7.55
CA GLU A 314 -23.74 -22.84 7.30
C GLU A 314 -24.05 -21.46 7.88
N MET A 315 -23.43 -21.09 9.00
CA MET A 315 -23.51 -19.74 9.55
C MET A 315 -22.92 -18.71 8.59
N GLU A 316 -21.73 -19.00 8.04
CA GLU A 316 -21.06 -18.13 7.06
C GLU A 316 -21.98 -17.86 5.86
N ARG A 317 -22.61 -18.92 5.33
CA ARG A 317 -23.59 -18.82 4.23
C ARG A 317 -24.82 -18.01 4.63
N HIS A 318 -25.31 -18.19 5.85
CA HIS A 318 -26.47 -17.45 6.35
C HIS A 318 -26.18 -15.95 6.49
N VAL A 319 -25.02 -15.58 7.05
CA VAL A 319 -24.62 -14.18 7.18
C VAL A 319 -24.35 -13.55 5.81
N ALA A 320 -23.66 -14.26 4.91
CA ALA A 320 -23.45 -13.81 3.52
C ALA A 320 -24.78 -13.54 2.78
N LYS A 321 -25.79 -14.39 2.99
CA LYS A 321 -27.15 -14.17 2.45
C LYS A 321 -27.81 -12.93 3.02
N ARG A 322 -27.68 -12.67 4.32
CA ARG A 322 -28.18 -11.43 4.94
C ARG A 322 -27.46 -10.20 4.40
N MET A 323 -26.14 -10.29 4.22
CA MET A 323 -25.34 -9.23 3.61
C MET A 323 -25.82 -8.91 2.19
N ALA A 324 -26.04 -9.94 1.38
CA ALA A 324 -26.59 -9.76 0.03
C ALA A 324 -27.96 -9.06 0.08
N GLN A 325 -28.87 -9.51 0.95
CA GLN A 325 -30.22 -8.94 1.09
C GLN A 325 -30.22 -7.44 1.42
N VAL A 326 -29.26 -6.96 2.22
CA VAL A 326 -29.18 -5.54 2.59
C VAL A 326 -28.45 -4.68 1.58
N GLY A 327 -27.85 -5.26 0.54
CA GLY A 327 -27.26 -4.49 -0.55
C GLY A 327 -25.86 -4.89 -0.98
N PHE A 328 -25.11 -5.62 -0.14
CA PHE A 328 -23.70 -5.88 -0.41
C PHE A 328 -23.50 -6.77 -1.65
N GLY A 329 -22.57 -6.36 -2.51
CA GLY A 329 -22.21 -7.12 -3.70
C GLY A 329 -21.33 -8.33 -3.40
N ALA A 330 -21.18 -9.22 -4.37
CA ALA A 330 -20.39 -10.44 -4.20
C ALA A 330 -18.93 -10.14 -3.84
N TYR A 331 -18.35 -9.04 -4.36
CA TYR A 331 -16.99 -8.63 -4.03
C TYR A 331 -16.82 -8.27 -2.54
N ALA A 332 -17.71 -7.45 -1.99
CA ALA A 332 -17.66 -7.05 -0.58
C ALA A 332 -17.87 -8.24 0.35
N ILE A 333 -18.85 -9.10 0.04
CA ILE A 333 -19.11 -10.32 0.82
C ILE A 333 -17.91 -11.27 0.79
N GLU A 334 -17.34 -11.53 -0.39
CA GLU A 334 -16.16 -12.38 -0.54
C GLU A 334 -14.98 -11.85 0.30
N LYS A 335 -14.70 -10.54 0.21
CA LYS A 335 -13.60 -9.92 0.96
C LYS A 335 -13.83 -9.93 2.47
N THR A 336 -15.06 -9.74 2.93
CA THR A 336 -15.39 -9.82 4.36
C THR A 336 -15.25 -11.25 4.89
N LEU A 337 -15.72 -12.26 4.16
CA LEU A 337 -15.55 -13.67 4.56
C LEU A 337 -14.06 -14.05 4.61
N PHE A 338 -13.26 -13.58 3.66
CA PHE A 338 -11.81 -13.77 3.70
C PHE A 338 -11.17 -13.20 4.98
N ALA A 339 -11.59 -12.01 5.39
CA ALA A 339 -10.98 -11.31 6.51
C ALA A 339 -11.45 -11.84 7.88
N GLU A 340 -12.75 -12.13 8.02
CA GLU A 340 -13.40 -12.30 9.33
C GLU A 340 -13.89 -13.72 9.60
N SER A 341 -13.89 -14.60 8.60
CA SER A 341 -14.39 -15.96 8.80
C SER A 341 -13.46 -16.78 9.71
N PRO A 342 -13.99 -17.53 10.69
CA PRO A 342 -13.22 -18.51 11.44
C PRO A 342 -12.73 -19.69 10.57
N HIS A 343 -13.28 -19.87 9.35
CA HIS A 343 -12.95 -20.95 8.41
C HIS A 343 -11.96 -20.49 7.33
N ARG A 344 -10.86 -19.86 7.74
CA ARG A 344 -9.92 -19.19 6.82
C ARG A 344 -9.41 -20.10 5.69
N LYS A 345 -9.06 -21.36 6.01
CA LYS A 345 -8.54 -22.35 5.04
C LYS A 345 -9.55 -22.70 3.95
N GLU A 346 -10.83 -22.80 4.30
CA GLU A 346 -11.91 -23.08 3.36
C GLU A 346 -12.16 -21.87 2.46
N MET A 347 -12.16 -20.66 3.04
CA MET A 347 -12.34 -19.41 2.30
C MET A 347 -11.25 -19.25 1.22
N GLU A 348 -9.99 -19.49 1.57
CA GLU A 348 -8.81 -19.51 0.66
C GLU A 348 -8.91 -20.52 -0.47
N LYS A 349 -9.57 -21.66 -0.24
CA LYS A 349 -9.80 -22.68 -1.28
C LYS A 349 -10.93 -22.34 -2.25
N GLY A 350 -11.52 -21.15 -2.12
CA GLY A 350 -12.54 -20.62 -3.03
C GLY A 350 -13.96 -20.64 -2.47
N GLU A 351 -14.18 -21.09 -1.23
CA GLU A 351 -15.52 -21.06 -0.63
C GLU A 351 -16.05 -19.63 -0.45
N ALA A 352 -15.21 -18.66 -0.08
CA ALA A 352 -15.63 -17.27 0.06
C ALA A 352 -16.28 -16.74 -1.23
N ARG A 353 -15.64 -17.03 -2.37
CA ARG A 353 -16.12 -16.67 -3.70
C ARG A 353 -17.41 -17.38 -4.07
N ASN A 354 -17.53 -18.66 -3.75
CA ASN A 354 -18.72 -19.45 -4.05
C ASN A 354 -19.92 -18.96 -3.23
N ILE A 355 -19.73 -18.81 -1.91
CA ILE A 355 -20.75 -18.32 -0.99
C ILE A 355 -21.23 -16.93 -1.39
N ALA A 356 -20.32 -16.01 -1.71
CA ALA A 356 -20.67 -14.65 -2.11
C ALA A 356 -21.49 -14.61 -3.39
N LYS A 357 -21.10 -15.38 -4.42
CA LYS A 357 -21.84 -15.47 -5.69
C LYS A 357 -23.22 -16.08 -5.50
N ASP A 358 -23.32 -17.18 -4.76
CA ASP A 358 -24.59 -17.86 -4.52
C ASP A 358 -25.55 -16.96 -3.73
N SER A 359 -25.05 -16.23 -2.73
CA SER A 359 -25.85 -15.30 -1.93
C SER A 359 -26.45 -14.16 -2.74
N VAL A 360 -25.68 -13.58 -3.67
CA VAL A 360 -26.16 -12.52 -4.56
C VAL A 360 -27.12 -13.07 -5.60
N ARG A 361 -26.82 -14.23 -6.21
CA ARG A 361 -27.72 -14.88 -7.18
C ARG A 361 -29.08 -15.20 -6.56
N GLU A 362 -29.11 -15.78 -5.35
CA GLU A 362 -30.36 -16.07 -4.64
C GLU A 362 -31.19 -14.82 -4.36
N ARG A 363 -30.55 -13.68 -4.07
CA ARG A 363 -31.26 -12.40 -3.90
C ARG A 363 -31.89 -11.95 -5.22
N GLU A 364 -31.14 -12.01 -6.32
CA GLU A 364 -31.61 -11.62 -7.65
C GLU A 364 -32.81 -12.47 -8.08
N GLU A 365 -32.73 -13.79 -7.91
CA GLU A 365 -33.82 -14.73 -8.20
C GLU A 365 -35.08 -14.44 -7.35
N GLN A 366 -34.91 -14.15 -6.04
CA GLN A 366 -36.03 -13.77 -5.17
C GLN A 366 -36.66 -12.42 -5.51
N HIS A 367 -35.89 -11.50 -6.10
CA HIS A 367 -36.39 -10.20 -6.52
C HIS A 367 -37.18 -10.29 -7.84
N GLU A 368 -36.77 -11.19 -8.74
CA GLU A 368 -37.48 -11.51 -9.98
C GLU A 368 -38.81 -12.24 -9.72
N GLU A 369 -38.85 -13.18 -8.76
CA GLU A 369 -40.09 -13.88 -8.39
C GLU A 369 -41.12 -12.96 -7.71
N LYS A 370 -40.68 -11.96 -6.95
CA LYS A 370 -41.59 -10.97 -6.32
C LYS A 370 -42.09 -9.89 -7.27
N SER A 371 -41.47 -9.74 -8.44
CA SER A 371 -41.83 -8.73 -9.45
C SER A 371 -42.68 -9.30 -10.60
N ARG A 372 -42.92 -10.61 -10.60
CA ARG A 372 -43.90 -11.31 -11.45
C ARG A 372 -45.22 -11.45 -10.70
#